data_AF-A0A1F4C9J8-F1
#
_entry.id   AF-A0A1F4C9J8-F1
#
_cell.length_a   1.000
_cell.length_b   1.000
_cell.length_c   1.000
_cell.angle_alpha   90.00
_cell.angle_beta   90.00
_cell.angle_gamma   90.00
#
_symmetry.space_group_name_H-M   'P 1'
#
loop_
_entity.id
_entity.type
_entity.pdbx_description
1 polymer ?
#
loop_
_entity_poly.entity_id
_entity_poly.type
_entity_poly.pdbx_seq_one_letter_code
_entity_poly.pdbx_strand_id
1 'polypeptide(L)'
;MAELARPWKLLSLAIGMGWLLFGALNYAISDWDVGISILMGGLTYVFAPWSVGTILAAIRRRPRGWILRIVTALFVAWIAVDGIYVLYHTLMGNEMFRIENFYASSALYLLAGSIWLYRGSLREFLTNVRDIFRGTV
;
A
#
# COMPACT_ATOMS: atom_id res chain seq x y z
N MET A 1 -14.61 7.65 -5.80
CA MET A 1 -14.98 6.22 -5.88
C MET A 1 -14.43 5.52 -7.12
N ALA A 2 -14.67 6.03 -8.35
CA ALA A 2 -14.21 5.37 -9.59
C ALA A 2 -12.70 5.01 -9.61
N GLU A 3 -11.84 5.85 -9.02
CA GLU A 3 -10.39 5.59 -8.95
C GLU A 3 -10.02 4.35 -8.10
N LEU A 4 -10.77 4.08 -7.03
CA LEU A 4 -10.59 2.90 -6.18
C LEU A 4 -11.27 1.66 -6.77
N ALA A 5 -12.10 1.80 -7.80
CA ALA A 5 -12.78 0.68 -8.45
C ALA A 5 -12.07 0.22 -9.73
N ARG A 6 -10.85 0.72 -9.98
CA ARG A 6 -10.08 0.35 -11.17
C ARG A 6 -9.77 -1.16 -11.14
N PRO A 7 -10.01 -1.90 -12.25
CA PRO A 7 -9.90 -3.36 -12.24
C PRO A 7 -8.55 -3.90 -11.75
N TRP A 8 -7.43 -3.30 -12.16
CA TRP A 8 -6.10 -3.75 -11.72
C TRP A 8 -5.83 -3.46 -10.25
N LYS A 9 -6.40 -2.40 -9.67
CA LYS A 9 -6.26 -2.10 -8.24
C LYS A 9 -7.02 -3.13 -7.41
N LEU A 10 -8.26 -3.42 -7.79
CA LEU A 10 -9.07 -4.45 -7.14
C LEU A 10 -8.44 -5.84 -7.30
N LEU A 11 -7.93 -6.18 -8.48
CA LEU A 11 -7.28 -7.48 -8.72
C LEU A 11 -6.01 -7.65 -7.90
N SER A 12 -5.11 -6.64 -7.90
CA SER A 12 -3.88 -6.71 -7.11
C SER A 12 -4.15 -6.65 -5.60
N LEU A 13 -5.17 -5.90 -5.15
CA LEU A 13 -5.66 -5.95 -3.78
C LEU A 13 -6.17 -7.35 -3.43
N ALA A 14 -7.01 -7.96 -4.29
CA ALA A 14 -7.57 -9.28 -4.04
C ALA A 14 -6.48 -10.35 -3.94
N ILE A 15 -5.45 -10.29 -4.80
CA ILE A 15 -4.29 -11.17 -4.72
C ILE A 15 -3.52 -10.95 -3.40
N GLY A 16 -3.22 -9.70 -3.06
CA GLY A 16 -2.50 -9.37 -1.82
C GLY A 16 -3.26 -9.78 -0.57
N MET A 17 -4.54 -9.44 -0.49
CA MET A 17 -5.43 -9.85 0.60
C MET A 17 -5.59 -11.37 0.67
N GLY A 18 -5.73 -12.04 -0.47
CA GLY A 18 -5.79 -13.51 -0.53
C GLY A 18 -4.55 -14.15 0.09
N TRP A 19 -3.36 -13.62 -0.21
CA TRP A 19 -2.11 -14.07 0.38
C TRP A 19 -2.04 -13.79 1.90
N LEU A 20 -2.43 -12.58 2.32
CA LEU A 20 -2.42 -12.20 3.74
C LEU A 20 -3.36 -13.07 4.58
N LEU A 21 -4.57 -13.29 4.08
CA LEU A 21 -5.58 -14.10 4.76
C LEU A 21 -5.21 -15.59 4.75
N PHE A 22 -4.65 -16.09 3.66
CA PHE A 22 -4.11 -17.45 3.63
C PHE A 22 -3.04 -17.62 4.70
N GLY A 23 -2.10 -16.68 4.81
CA GLY A 23 -1.05 -16.76 5.81
C GLY A 23 -1.59 -16.72 7.26
N ALA A 24 -2.50 -15.79 7.54
CA ALA A 24 -3.16 -15.66 8.84
C ALA A 24 -3.89 -16.95 9.28
N LEU A 25 -4.46 -17.70 8.34
CA LEU A 25 -5.21 -18.93 8.64
C LEU A 25 -4.33 -20.18 8.77
N ASN A 26 -3.10 -20.16 8.23
CA ASN A 26 -2.27 -21.37 8.11
C ASN A 26 -0.97 -21.34 8.91
N TYR A 27 -0.39 -20.18 9.22
CA TYR A 27 0.93 -20.11 9.87
C TYR A 27 0.91 -19.80 11.38
N ALA A 28 -0.26 -19.50 11.96
CA ALA A 28 -0.44 -19.27 13.41
C ALA A 28 0.62 -18.36 14.05
N ILE A 29 0.99 -17.28 13.35
CA ILE A 29 1.96 -16.29 13.81
C ILE A 29 1.27 -15.34 14.80
N SER A 30 1.91 -15.07 15.94
CA SER A 30 1.30 -14.37 17.09
C SER A 30 0.70 -12.99 16.76
N ASP A 31 1.34 -12.22 15.89
CA ASP A 31 0.94 -10.87 15.52
C ASP A 31 0.29 -10.77 14.12
N TRP A 32 0.01 -11.91 13.49
CA TRP A 32 -0.58 -11.94 12.15
C TRP A 32 -1.85 -12.77 12.12
N ASP A 33 -2.97 -12.06 12.20
CA ASP A 33 -4.32 -12.61 12.12
C ASP A 33 -5.15 -11.97 10.98
N VAL A 34 -6.40 -12.41 10.86
CA VAL A 34 -7.36 -11.91 9.87
C VAL A 34 -7.73 -10.44 10.11
N GLY A 35 -7.88 -10.03 11.38
CA GLY A 35 -8.29 -8.68 11.76
C GLY A 35 -7.25 -7.64 11.36
N ILE A 36 -5.98 -7.85 11.74
CA ILE A 36 -4.90 -6.94 11.37
C ILE A 36 -4.67 -6.90 9.85
N SER A 37 -4.81 -8.05 9.17
CA SER A 37 -4.72 -8.14 7.71
C SER A 37 -5.77 -7.25 7.02
N ILE A 38 -7.02 -7.29 7.48
CA ILE A 38 -8.10 -6.46 6.93
C ILE A 38 -7.87 -4.98 7.22
N LEU A 39 -7.48 -4.63 8.44
CA LEU A 39 -7.24 -3.23 8.82
C LEU A 39 -6.07 -2.62 8.06
N MET A 40 -4.88 -3.24 8.10
CA MET A 40 -3.69 -2.74 7.43
C MET A 40 -3.83 -2.80 5.91
N GLY A 41 -4.39 -3.89 5.37
CA GLY A 41 -4.64 -4.03 3.93
C GLY A 41 -5.62 -2.99 3.42
N GLY A 42 -6.71 -2.74 4.15
CA GLY A 42 -7.70 -1.71 3.82
C GLY A 42 -7.12 -0.29 3.86
N LEU A 43 -6.39 0.05 4.93
CA LEU A 43 -5.72 1.35 5.05
C LEU A 43 -4.67 1.53 3.95
N THR A 44 -3.90 0.50 3.64
CA THR A 44 -2.94 0.50 2.53
C THR A 44 -3.64 0.79 1.21
N TYR A 45 -4.77 0.13 0.93
CA TYR A 45 -5.54 0.36 -0.30
C TYR A 45 -5.99 1.81 -0.49
N VAL A 46 -6.43 2.44 0.60
CA VAL A 46 -6.93 3.81 0.57
C VAL A 46 -5.79 4.82 0.49
N PHE A 47 -4.75 4.66 1.31
CA PHE A 47 -3.77 5.72 1.57
C PHE A 47 -2.46 5.57 0.80
N ALA A 48 -2.02 4.35 0.45
CA ALA A 48 -0.75 4.14 -0.25
C ALA A 48 -0.61 4.93 -1.57
N PRO A 49 -1.60 4.91 -2.50
CA PRO A 49 -1.44 5.64 -3.76
C PRO A 49 -1.42 7.16 -3.53
N TRP A 50 -2.14 7.64 -2.52
CA TRP A 50 -2.14 9.05 -2.15
C TRP A 50 -0.81 9.47 -1.53
N SER A 51 -0.28 8.72 -0.56
CA SER A 51 1.00 9.01 0.10
C SER A 51 2.14 9.03 -0.91
N VAL A 52 2.30 7.95 -1.70
CA VAL A 52 3.38 7.84 -2.68
C VAL A 52 3.24 8.92 -3.76
N GLY A 53 2.03 9.13 -4.29
CA GLY A 53 1.78 10.17 -5.29
C GLY A 53 2.08 11.59 -4.77
N THR A 54 1.73 11.87 -3.52
CA THR A 54 1.98 13.16 -2.87
C THR A 54 3.48 13.40 -2.69
N ILE A 55 4.22 12.41 -2.21
CA ILE A 55 5.68 12.50 -2.03
C ILE A 55 6.36 12.74 -3.39
N LEU A 56 6.03 11.94 -4.41
CA LEU A 56 6.61 12.09 -5.74
C LEU A 56 6.29 13.46 -6.36
N ALA A 57 5.04 13.93 -6.24
CA ALA A 57 4.65 15.24 -6.75
C ALA A 57 5.36 16.38 -6.01
N ALA A 58 5.50 16.27 -4.68
CA ALA A 58 6.18 17.25 -3.84
C ALA A 58 7.68 17.35 -4.20
N ILE A 59 8.36 16.22 -4.37
CA ILE A 59 9.78 16.17 -4.75
C ILE A 59 10.00 16.76 -6.15
N ARG A 60 9.14 16.41 -7.12
CA ARG A 60 9.29 16.85 -8.52
C ARG A 60 8.99 18.32 -8.74
N ARG A 61 7.94 18.85 -8.11
CA ARG A 61 7.42 20.21 -8.38
C ARG A 61 7.80 21.24 -7.33
N ARG A 62 8.21 20.80 -6.13
CA ARG A 62 8.56 21.63 -4.95
C ARG A 62 7.62 22.84 -4.73
N PRO A 63 6.28 22.66 -4.73
CA PRO A 63 5.36 23.75 -4.49
C PRO A 63 5.55 24.34 -3.08
N ARG A 64 4.98 25.52 -2.81
CA ARG A 64 4.98 26.09 -1.47
C ARG A 64 4.41 25.09 -0.46
N GLY A 65 5.15 24.82 0.63
CA GLY A 65 4.77 23.82 1.63
C GLY A 65 5.03 22.35 1.23
N TRP A 66 5.88 22.07 0.23
CA TRP A 66 6.18 20.70 -0.20
C TRP A 66 6.72 19.80 0.93
N ILE A 67 7.51 20.34 1.86
CA ILE A 67 8.01 19.60 3.03
C ILE A 67 6.84 19.15 3.91
N LEU A 68 5.91 20.05 4.22
CA LEU A 68 4.73 19.72 5.03
C LEU A 68 3.91 18.60 4.37
N ARG A 69 3.73 18.65 3.05
CA ARG A 69 3.04 17.58 2.30
C ARG A 69 3.74 16.23 2.43
N ILE A 70 5.07 16.20 2.36
CA ILE A 70 5.85 14.98 2.58
C ILE A 70 5.67 14.48 4.01
N VAL A 71 5.80 15.36 5.00
CA VAL A 71 5.63 14.99 6.42
C VAL A 71 4.22 14.42 6.66
N THR A 72 3.17 15.05 6.12
CA THR A 72 1.80 14.52 6.22
C THR A 72 1.67 13.15 5.54
N ALA A 73 2.21 12.99 4.33
CA ALA A 73 2.14 11.73 3.61
C ALA A 73 2.88 10.59 4.34
N LEU A 74 4.02 10.89 4.96
CA LEU A 74 4.79 9.96 5.79
C LEU A 74 4.07 9.64 7.10
N PHE A 75 3.44 10.63 7.75
CA PHE A 75 2.66 10.39 8.96
C PHE A 75 1.47 9.46 8.71
N VAL A 76 0.74 9.68 7.61
CA VAL A 76 -0.35 8.77 7.20
C VAL A 76 0.18 7.38 6.84
N ALA A 77 1.31 7.29 6.15
CA ALA A 77 1.94 6.00 5.87
C ALA A 77 2.35 5.27 7.16
N TRP A 78 2.93 5.99 8.13
CA TRP A 78 3.28 5.44 9.44
C TRP A 78 2.04 4.95 10.20
N ILE A 79 0.92 5.67 10.17
CA ILE A 79 -0.34 5.19 10.76
C ILE A 79 -0.77 3.86 10.14
N ALA A 80 -0.74 3.74 8.80
CA ALA A 80 -1.17 2.54 8.11
C ALA A 80 -0.22 1.34 8.31
N VAL A 81 1.08 1.60 8.45
CA VAL A 81 2.13 0.58 8.52
C VAL A 81 2.44 0.13 9.96
N ASP A 82 2.37 1.04 10.93
CA ASP A 82 2.83 0.78 12.31
C ASP A 82 1.80 1.24 13.35
N GLY A 83 1.22 2.44 13.18
CA GLY A 83 0.29 2.98 14.16
C GLY A 83 -0.93 2.09 14.41
N ILE A 84 -1.57 1.60 13.34
CA ILE A 84 -2.72 0.69 13.45
C ILE A 84 -2.33 -0.68 14.00
N TYR A 85 -1.14 -1.17 13.65
CA TYR A 85 -0.58 -2.43 14.14
C TYR A 85 -0.37 -2.37 15.65
N VAL A 86 0.28 -1.31 16.12
CA VAL A 86 0.48 -1.09 17.56
C VAL A 86 -0.84 -0.98 18.29
N LEU A 87 -1.77 -0.17 17.78
CA LEU A 87 -3.08 0.01 18.40
C LEU A 87 -3.85 -1.31 18.49
N TYR A 88 -3.94 -2.05 17.39
CA TYR A 88 -4.67 -3.29 17.33
C TYR A 88 -4.12 -4.33 18.32
N HIS A 89 -2.82 -4.59 18.29
CA HIS A 89 -2.23 -5.60 19.19
C HIS A 89 -2.20 -5.16 20.65
N THR A 90 -2.09 -3.86 20.94
CA THR A 90 -2.26 -3.34 22.30
C THR A 90 -3.65 -3.65 22.84
N LEU A 91 -4.69 -3.54 22.00
CA LEU A 91 -6.07 -3.84 22.40
C LEU A 91 -6.34 -5.34 22.50
N MET A 92 -5.70 -6.16 21.66
CA MET A 92 -5.88 -7.62 21.66
C MET A 92 -4.99 -8.35 22.67
N GLY A 93 -3.91 -7.70 23.16
CA GLY A 93 -2.98 -8.29 24.12
C GLY A 93 -2.00 -9.29 23.50
N ASN A 94 -1.77 -9.22 22.19
CA ASN A 94 -0.86 -10.14 21.49
C ASN A 94 0.60 -9.72 21.66
N GLU A 95 1.53 -10.69 21.57
CA GLU A 95 2.95 -10.38 21.35
C GLU A 95 3.12 -9.69 19.98
N MET A 96 4.07 -8.74 19.89
CA MET A 96 4.28 -7.91 18.71
C MET A 96 5.71 -8.05 18.16
N PHE A 97 5.83 -8.43 16.88
CA PHE A 97 7.06 -8.32 16.08
C PHE A 97 7.08 -6.98 15.33
N ARG A 98 7.12 -5.89 16.11
CA ARG A 98 6.88 -4.54 15.57
C ARG A 98 7.89 -4.11 14.51
N ILE A 99 9.17 -4.42 14.69
CA ILE A 99 10.22 -3.99 13.76
C ILE A 99 10.14 -4.78 12.45
N GLU A 100 9.84 -6.07 12.54
CA GLU A 100 9.60 -6.97 11.42
C GLU A 100 8.38 -6.53 10.62
N ASN A 101 7.26 -6.28 11.30
CA ASN A 101 6.07 -5.70 10.68
C ASN A 101 6.40 -4.36 10.02
N PHE A 102 7.08 -3.44 10.71
CA PHE A 102 7.42 -2.13 10.15
C PHE A 102 8.18 -2.26 8.82
N TYR A 103 9.17 -3.15 8.73
CA TYR A 103 9.91 -3.36 7.50
C TYR A 103 9.07 -3.99 6.39
N ALA A 104 8.36 -5.09 6.68
CA ALA A 104 7.53 -5.77 5.70
C ALA A 104 6.40 -4.85 5.18
N SER A 105 5.67 -4.23 6.10
CA SER A 105 4.52 -3.37 5.79
C SER A 105 4.96 -2.07 5.12
N SER A 106 6.11 -1.48 5.46
CA SER A 106 6.65 -0.32 4.72
C SER A 106 6.93 -0.66 3.25
N ALA A 107 7.57 -1.81 3.00
CA ALA A 107 7.90 -2.25 1.65
C ALA A 107 6.63 -2.53 0.82
N LEU A 108 5.67 -3.24 1.41
CA LEU A 108 4.37 -3.52 0.78
C LEU A 108 3.58 -2.24 0.50
N TYR A 109 3.57 -1.29 1.45
CA TYR A 109 2.87 -0.01 1.30
C TYR A 109 3.46 0.81 0.14
N LEU A 110 4.79 0.89 0.03
CA LEU A 110 5.46 1.58 -1.07
C LEU A 110 5.20 0.90 -2.42
N LEU A 111 5.30 -0.43 -2.46
CA LEU A 111 5.07 -1.22 -3.67
C LEU A 111 3.63 -1.05 -4.16
N ALA A 112 2.65 -1.28 -3.28
CA ALA A 112 1.24 -1.16 -3.58
C ALA A 112 0.89 0.27 -4.00
N GLY A 113 1.37 1.28 -3.26
CA GLY A 113 1.21 2.67 -3.62
C GLY A 113 1.73 2.98 -5.03
N SER A 114 2.91 2.45 -5.39
CA SER A 114 3.52 2.63 -6.71
C SER A 114 2.73 1.95 -7.83
N ILE A 115 2.31 0.70 -7.64
CA ILE A 115 1.47 -0.04 -8.62
C ILE A 115 0.16 0.72 -8.86
N TRP A 116 -0.44 1.25 -7.80
CA TRP A 116 -1.73 1.93 -7.86
C TRP A 116 -1.64 3.41 -8.29
N LEU A 117 -0.46 3.92 -8.65
CA LEU A 117 -0.34 5.22 -9.34
C LEU A 117 -0.75 5.14 -10.81
N TYR A 118 -0.79 3.95 -11.40
CA TYR A 118 -1.21 3.79 -12.79
C TYR A 118 -2.71 4.11 -12.96
N ARG A 119 -3.01 5.10 -13.82
CA ARG A 119 -4.36 5.59 -14.11
C ARG A 119 -4.86 5.25 -15.52
N GLY A 120 -4.04 4.64 -16.37
CA GLY A 120 -4.43 4.25 -17.72
C GLY A 120 -5.27 2.98 -17.73
N SER A 121 -5.89 2.63 -18.86
CA SER A 121 -6.68 1.38 -18.98
C SER A 121 -5.79 0.14 -19.12
N LEU A 122 -6.34 -1.07 -18.91
CA LEU A 122 -5.62 -2.31 -19.22
C LEU A 122 -5.16 -2.38 -20.68
N ARG A 123 -5.98 -1.84 -21.60
CA ARG A 123 -5.65 -1.77 -23.03
C ARG A 123 -4.44 -0.87 -23.28
N GLU A 124 -4.39 0.29 -22.63
CA GLU A 124 -3.24 1.19 -22.69
C GLU A 124 -2.00 0.54 -22.08
N PHE A 125 -2.13 -0.17 -20.96
CA PHE A 125 -1.01 -0.88 -20.35
C PHE A 125 -0.41 -1.92 -21.31
N LEU A 126 -1.26 -2.77 -21.91
CA LEU A 126 -0.82 -3.78 -22.89
C LEU A 126 -0.20 -3.14 -24.13
N THR A 127 -0.70 -1.97 -24.54
CA THR A 127 -0.14 -1.20 -25.67
C THR A 127 1.26 -0.70 -25.32
N ASN A 128 1.43 -0.05 -24.17
CA ASN A 128 2.72 0.45 -23.68
C ASN A 128 3.75 -0.68 -23.52
N VAL A 129 3.34 -1.83 -22.95
CA VAL A 129 4.20 -3.00 -22.78
C VAL A 129 4.66 -3.51 -24.14
N ARG A 130 3.73 -3.66 -25.09
CA ARG A 130 4.05 -4.10 -26.46
C ARG A 130 5.01 -3.13 -27.15
N ASP A 131 4.82 -1.83 -26.97
CA ASP A 131 5.64 -0.81 -27.63
C ASP A 131 7.07 -0.77 -27.04
N ILE A 132 7.23 -1.03 -25.73
CA ILE A 132 8.54 -1.23 -25.11
C ILE A 132 9.25 -2.45 -25.73
N PHE A 133 8.56 -3.60 -25.85
CA PHE A 133 9.15 -4.80 -26.45
C PHE A 133 9.46 -4.66 -27.94
N ARG A 134 8.79 -3.73 -28.63
CA ARG A 134 9.05 -3.39 -30.04
C ARG A 134 10.14 -2.33 -30.20
N GLY A 135 10.67 -1.76 -29.12
CA GLY A 135 11.67 -0.70 -29.16
C GLY A 135 11.15 0.61 -29.74
N THR A 136 9.84 0.87 -29.68
CA THR A 136 9.19 2.07 -30.23
C THR A 136 8.95 3.16 -29.19
N VAL A 137 9.64 3.09 -28.04
CA VAL A 137 9.56 4.03 -26.91
C VAL A 137 10.89 4.73 -26.71
#